data_AF-A0A3C0XFV8-F1
#
_entry.id   AF-A0A3C0XFV8-F1
#
_cell.length_a   1.000
_cell.length_b   1.000
_cell.length_c   1.000
_cell.angle_alpha   90.00
_cell.angle_beta   90.00
_cell.angle_gamma   90.00
#
_symmetry.space_group_name_H-M   'P 1'
#
loop_
_entity.id
_entity.type
_entity.pdbx_description
1 polymer ?
#
loop_
_entity_poly.entity_id
_entity_poly.type
_entity_poly.pdbx_seq_one_letter_code
_entity_poly.pdbx_strand_id
1 'polypeptide(L)'
;MVMRYLSLIAIALLVSCAPGRALTGGATPSATQVAVLPSPSAAATAAPHAYREVTALDDFMLPSPDGQTVWSFVQGPKGTVSYFVFQQLDGTVIGRIDNPTAMGRPEWLPDSSAVFIELAAGQRAGPLGVLRSDGRLTETGLDDSSPALSPDGTWIATERQEGCCVGIRIHEIRIAPRAGGPTRTFVTSSDPAPQPVDLLGWTLGGEVIYRDGTHIRSVTLDGRISDLPLIAPASARDRMPTRSGVSPDQRLILACAADPLAFWVVAGGTVADLPLGLQPAWSLRVPWCSRPDEVNWLGRHELLLRDATGRLRAFDATNGAIRALAIPAGSILVSASDDVLLVSIDGDRHVMSASAGSDHAVGLRFGSEFSVRPLEGGRFFMFSGRSGYVIGWVRLTRARACPSRPDRASAPWAQPDGTRPRRGTPSTRRSRPASPPFDTGAGPSRRAHRDPSAAAAGPDRPRASRRPAGQPE
;
A
#
# COMPACT_ATOMS: atom_id res chain seq x y z
N MET A 1 -33.49 -35.40 -35.11
CA MET A 1 -32.26 -35.84 -34.39
C MET A 1 -31.97 -34.77 -33.35
N VAL A 2 -32.51 -34.73 -32.12
CA VAL A 2 -32.57 -35.69 -30.99
C VAL A 2 -31.20 -36.22 -30.56
N MET A 3 -30.60 -35.58 -29.56
CA MET A 3 -29.67 -36.15 -28.55
C MET A 3 -29.54 -35.10 -27.42
N ARG A 4 -30.48 -35.00 -26.47
CA ARG A 4 -30.52 -35.68 -25.15
C ARG A 4 -29.17 -36.12 -24.60
N TYR A 5 -28.67 -35.40 -23.59
CA TYR A 5 -27.98 -35.99 -22.44
C TYR A 5 -28.39 -35.24 -21.16
N LEU A 6 -29.29 -35.89 -20.40
CA LEU A 6 -29.51 -35.66 -18.98
C LEU A 6 -28.35 -36.32 -18.23
N SER A 7 -27.79 -35.64 -17.22
CA SER A 7 -27.00 -36.29 -16.18
C SER A 7 -27.59 -35.93 -14.82
N LEU A 8 -28.04 -36.99 -14.15
CA LEU A 8 -28.58 -37.03 -12.80
C LEU A 8 -27.50 -36.62 -11.78
N ILE A 9 -27.85 -35.74 -10.85
CA ILE A 9 -27.16 -35.64 -9.56
C ILE A 9 -28.18 -36.04 -8.49
N ALA A 10 -27.87 -37.14 -7.81
CA ALA A 10 -28.64 -37.69 -6.71
C ALA A 10 -28.46 -36.82 -5.46
N ILE A 11 -29.60 -36.43 -4.87
CA ILE A 11 -29.70 -35.77 -3.57
C ILE A 11 -29.78 -36.87 -2.51
N ALA A 12 -28.79 -36.94 -1.62
CA ALA A 12 -28.87 -37.73 -0.40
C ALA A 12 -29.12 -36.80 0.79
N LEU A 13 -30.40 -36.70 1.17
CA LEU A 13 -30.87 -36.14 2.44
C LEU A 13 -30.76 -37.22 3.51
N LEU A 14 -30.05 -36.93 4.60
CA LEU A 14 -30.18 -37.70 5.85
C LEU A 14 -30.64 -36.75 6.96
N VAL A 15 -31.92 -36.92 7.30
CA VAL A 15 -32.58 -36.32 8.46
C VAL A 15 -32.58 -37.32 9.61
N SER A 16 -32.29 -36.77 10.78
CA SER A 16 -32.38 -37.27 12.15
C SER A 16 -33.52 -38.24 12.48
N CYS A 17 -33.27 -39.18 13.42
CA CYS A 17 -34.18 -39.50 14.52
C CYS A 17 -33.45 -40.22 15.67
N ALA A 18 -33.53 -39.63 16.87
CA ALA A 18 -33.32 -40.28 18.16
C ALA A 18 -34.63 -40.99 18.60
N PRO A 19 -34.57 -42.00 19.50
CA PRO A 19 -34.80 -41.79 20.95
C PRO A 19 -33.89 -42.72 21.79
N GLY A 20 -33.69 -42.67 23.12
CA GLY A 20 -34.21 -41.92 24.26
C GLY A 20 -33.99 -42.77 25.54
N ARG A 21 -33.50 -42.15 26.65
CA ARG A 21 -33.54 -42.57 28.09
C ARG A 21 -32.84 -43.91 28.49
N ALA A 22 -32.29 -44.15 29.69
CA ALA A 22 -32.41 -43.56 31.03
C ALA A 22 -31.16 -43.80 31.93
N LEU A 23 -30.95 -42.86 32.87
CA LEU A 23 -30.50 -42.92 34.28
C LEU A 23 -29.76 -44.16 34.85
N THR A 24 -28.66 -43.93 35.58
CA THR A 24 -28.51 -44.20 37.05
C THR A 24 -27.09 -43.90 37.58
N GLY A 25 -27.01 -43.29 38.78
CA GLY A 25 -25.92 -43.36 39.79
C GLY A 25 -24.57 -42.74 39.40
N GLY A 26 -23.96 -41.80 40.14
CA GLY A 26 -23.94 -41.58 41.58
C GLY A 26 -22.48 -41.70 42.04
N ALA A 27 -21.85 -40.59 42.44
CA ALA A 27 -20.80 -40.49 43.47
C ALA A 27 -20.07 -39.13 43.38
N THR A 28 -20.42 -38.25 44.30
CA THR A 28 -19.62 -37.09 44.72
C THR A 28 -18.38 -37.59 45.48
N PRO A 29 -17.22 -36.93 45.29
CA PRO A 29 -16.47 -36.55 46.48
C PRO A 29 -15.99 -35.10 46.44
N SER A 30 -16.31 -34.42 47.55
CA SER A 30 -15.48 -33.50 48.32
C SER A 30 -14.58 -32.51 47.59
N ALA A 31 -15.01 -31.26 47.71
CA ALA A 31 -14.21 -30.06 47.56
C ALA A 31 -12.90 -30.15 48.38
N THR A 32 -11.78 -29.98 47.68
CA THR A 32 -10.53 -29.53 48.29
C THR A 32 -10.33 -28.09 47.85
N GLN A 33 -10.46 -27.17 48.80
CA GLN A 33 -10.09 -25.76 48.64
C GLN A 33 -8.61 -25.69 48.26
N VAL A 34 -8.32 -25.19 47.06
CA VAL A 34 -6.97 -24.76 46.68
C VAL A 34 -6.93 -23.24 46.76
N ALA A 35 -5.87 -22.76 47.40
CA ALA A 35 -5.62 -21.41 47.85
C ALA A 35 -5.92 -20.32 46.82
N VAL A 36 -6.60 -19.28 47.30
CA VAL A 36 -6.65 -17.96 46.67
C VAL A 36 -5.22 -17.41 46.63
N LEU A 37 -4.62 -17.39 45.44
CA LEU A 37 -3.40 -16.62 45.20
C LEU A 37 -3.76 -15.12 45.17
N PRO A 38 -3.00 -14.26 45.87
CA PRO A 38 -3.25 -12.83 45.86
C PRO A 38 -3.03 -12.28 44.45
N SER A 39 -3.95 -11.43 44.00
CA SER A 39 -3.75 -10.56 42.85
C SER A 39 -2.51 -9.69 43.07
N PRO A 40 -1.50 -9.73 42.17
CA PRO A 40 -0.74 -8.54 41.89
C PRO A 40 -1.40 -7.90 40.68
N SER A 41 -2.29 -6.93 40.94
CA SER A 41 -2.49 -5.84 39.99
C SER A 41 -1.20 -5.03 40.02
N ALA A 42 -0.16 -5.56 39.37
CA ALA A 42 0.96 -4.76 38.95
C ALA A 42 0.39 -3.88 37.84
N ALA A 43 0.08 -2.63 38.19
CA ALA A 43 -0.05 -1.57 37.21
C ALA A 43 1.17 -1.70 36.29
N ALA A 44 0.93 -2.15 35.06
CA ALA A 44 1.94 -2.19 34.03
C ALA A 44 2.43 -0.75 33.90
N THR A 45 3.61 -0.48 34.47
CA THR A 45 4.29 0.80 34.35
C THR A 45 4.37 1.08 32.85
N ALA A 46 3.59 2.07 32.40
CA ALA A 46 3.44 2.39 30.99
C ALA A 46 4.83 2.50 30.37
N ALA A 47 5.14 1.57 29.47
CA ALA A 47 6.39 1.61 28.73
C ALA A 47 6.49 2.98 28.05
N PRO A 48 7.69 3.58 27.98
CA PRO A 48 7.89 4.88 27.34
C PRO A 48 7.22 4.88 25.96
N HIS A 49 6.37 5.89 25.75
CA HIS A 49 5.30 5.95 24.75
C HIS A 49 5.64 5.20 23.45
N ALA A 50 4.85 4.15 23.15
CA ALA A 50 4.89 3.40 21.89
C ALA A 50 4.36 4.19 20.68
N TYR A 51 4.30 5.52 20.79
CA TYR A 51 3.83 6.41 19.75
C TYR A 51 4.38 7.82 19.96
N ARG A 52 4.38 8.60 18.88
CA ARG A 52 4.66 10.03 18.85
C ARG A 52 3.50 10.75 18.20
N GLU A 53 3.02 11.80 18.85
CA GLU A 53 2.08 12.71 18.23
C GLU A 53 2.79 13.54 17.16
N VAL A 54 2.14 13.68 16.01
CA VAL A 54 2.63 14.52 14.93
C VAL A 54 1.72 15.73 14.86
N THR A 55 2.32 16.91 15.00
CA THR A 55 1.58 18.15 14.82
C THR A 55 1.14 18.26 13.35
N ALA A 56 -0.17 18.20 13.14
CA ALA A 56 -0.79 18.39 11.84
C ALA A 56 -0.75 19.87 11.46
N LEU A 57 -0.51 20.16 10.18
CA LEU A 57 -0.80 21.47 9.63
C LEU A 57 -2.24 21.57 9.11
N ASP A 58 -2.88 20.45 8.73
CA ASP A 58 -4.26 20.40 8.23
C ASP A 58 -4.84 18.96 8.27
N ASP A 59 -6.09 18.79 7.83
CA ASP A 59 -6.96 17.60 7.89
C ASP A 59 -6.64 16.50 6.84
N PHE A 60 -5.67 16.72 5.95
CA PHE A 60 -5.27 15.74 4.92
C PHE A 60 -3.77 15.51 4.91
N MET A 61 -3.31 14.60 5.77
CA MET A 61 -1.92 14.14 5.82
C MET A 61 -1.74 12.78 5.15
N LEU A 62 -0.71 12.68 4.29
CA LEU A 62 -0.28 11.47 3.59
C LEU A 62 1.19 11.20 3.91
N PRO A 63 1.52 10.18 4.73
CA PRO A 63 2.90 9.83 5.03
C PRO A 63 3.57 9.15 3.83
N SER A 64 4.87 9.40 3.65
CA SER A 64 5.70 8.65 2.70
C SER A 64 5.84 7.18 3.15
N PRO A 65 6.06 6.23 2.23
CA PRO A 65 6.25 4.81 2.55
C PRO A 65 7.34 4.55 3.62
N ASP A 66 8.45 5.29 3.57
CA ASP A 66 9.55 5.25 4.54
C ASP A 66 9.19 5.86 5.91
N GLY A 67 8.00 6.45 6.03
CA GLY A 67 7.50 7.09 7.23
C GLY A 67 8.43 8.16 7.80
N GLN A 68 9.11 8.94 6.96
CA GLN A 68 9.91 10.09 7.42
C GLN A 68 9.24 11.42 7.10
N THR A 69 8.60 11.48 5.93
CA THR A 69 7.97 12.70 5.43
C THR A 69 6.46 12.55 5.42
N VAL A 70 5.77 13.65 5.60
CA VAL A 70 4.33 13.76 5.38
C VAL A 70 4.09 14.88 4.39
N TRP A 71 3.22 14.59 3.44
CA TRP A 71 2.61 15.58 2.58
C TRP A 71 1.28 16.02 3.20
N SER A 72 1.02 17.32 3.19
CA SER A 72 -0.25 17.90 3.64
C SER A 72 -0.80 18.87 2.60
N PHE A 73 -2.11 18.84 2.36
CA PHE A 73 -2.82 19.92 1.69
C PHE A 73 -3.31 20.90 2.73
N VAL A 74 -2.97 22.18 2.56
CA VAL A 74 -3.41 23.24 3.46
C VAL A 74 -4.38 24.16 2.74
N GLN A 75 -5.61 24.24 3.24
CA GLN A 75 -6.59 25.18 2.73
C GLN A 75 -6.28 26.58 3.27
N GLY A 76 -5.98 27.52 2.36
CA GLY A 76 -5.74 28.91 2.74
C GLY A 76 -7.01 29.58 3.31
N PRO A 77 -6.87 30.62 4.16
CA PRO A 77 -7.97 31.52 4.49
C PRO A 77 -8.73 31.98 3.24
N LYS A 78 -10.02 32.29 3.39
CA LYS A 78 -10.86 32.78 2.28
C LYS A 78 -10.17 33.94 1.54
N GLY A 79 -9.92 33.76 0.25
CA GLY A 79 -9.22 34.75 -0.60
C GLY A 79 -7.70 34.55 -0.71
N THR A 80 -7.14 33.50 -0.10
CA THR A 80 -5.75 33.09 -0.28
C THR A 80 -5.65 31.77 -1.05
N VAL A 81 -4.50 31.53 -1.68
CA VAL A 81 -4.25 30.26 -2.39
C VAL A 81 -4.05 29.13 -1.40
N SER A 82 -4.69 27.99 -1.64
CA SER A 82 -4.31 26.74 -0.99
C SER A 82 -2.90 26.34 -1.41
N TYR A 83 -2.22 25.59 -0.56
CA TYR A 83 -0.83 25.20 -0.77
C TYR A 83 -0.57 23.80 -0.24
N PHE A 84 0.52 23.21 -0.71
CA PHE A 84 0.99 21.92 -0.24
C PHE A 84 2.21 22.08 0.63
N VAL A 85 2.35 21.22 1.65
CA VAL A 85 3.50 21.23 2.56
C VAL A 85 4.08 19.82 2.66
N PHE A 86 5.40 19.74 2.54
CA PHE A 86 6.17 18.59 2.96
C PHE A 86 6.77 18.89 4.33
N GLN A 87 6.54 17.98 5.28
CA GLN A 87 7.06 18.08 6.63
C GLN A 87 7.69 16.77 7.06
N GLN A 88 8.76 16.84 7.84
CA GLN A 88 9.26 15.68 8.57
C GLN A 88 8.28 15.32 9.70
N LEU A 89 8.37 14.08 10.20
CA LEU A 89 7.55 13.65 11.34
C LEU A 89 7.76 14.46 12.62
N ASP A 90 8.87 15.21 12.72
CA ASP A 90 9.13 16.11 13.83
C ASP A 90 8.46 17.49 13.71
N GLY A 91 7.68 17.70 12.64
CA GLY A 91 7.01 18.96 12.35
C GLY A 91 7.86 19.95 11.57
N THR A 92 9.13 19.64 11.29
CA THR A 92 9.99 20.49 10.46
C THR A 92 9.46 20.54 9.03
N VAL A 93 9.03 21.72 8.60
CA VAL A 93 8.64 21.97 7.22
C VAL A 93 9.88 21.99 6.33
N ILE A 94 9.92 21.13 5.32
CA ILE A 94 11.05 20.98 4.39
C ILE A 94 10.74 21.50 2.99
N GLY A 95 9.46 21.73 2.69
CA GLY A 95 9.04 22.31 1.42
C GLY A 95 7.60 22.81 1.47
N ARG A 96 7.33 23.86 0.71
CA ARG A 96 6.01 24.46 0.52
C ARG A 96 5.82 24.81 -0.94
N ILE A 97 4.64 24.52 -1.49
CA ILE A 97 4.29 24.84 -2.86
C ILE A 97 3.00 25.64 -2.90
N ASP A 98 3.13 26.90 -3.29
CA ASP A 98 2.02 27.81 -3.54
C ASP A 98 1.54 27.63 -4.99
N ASN A 99 0.85 26.53 -5.28
CA ASN A 99 0.26 26.31 -6.60
C ASN A 99 -1.18 25.79 -6.50
N PRO A 100 -2.19 26.62 -6.81
CA PRO A 100 -3.60 26.23 -6.76
C PRO A 100 -4.04 25.37 -7.95
N THR A 101 -3.23 25.20 -9.00
CA THR A 101 -3.63 24.39 -10.17
C THR A 101 -3.45 22.91 -9.91
N ALA A 102 -2.46 22.56 -9.08
CA ALA A 102 -2.29 21.20 -8.61
C ALA A 102 -3.52 20.83 -7.77
N MET A 103 -4.33 19.95 -8.34
CA MET A 103 -5.61 19.54 -7.81
C MET A 103 -5.64 18.03 -7.96
N GLY A 104 -5.94 17.29 -6.90
CA GLY A 104 -5.99 15.84 -7.00
C GLY A 104 -5.65 15.16 -5.69
N ARG A 105 -5.67 13.82 -5.73
CA ARG A 105 -5.25 12.97 -4.64
C ARG A 105 -3.80 12.58 -4.89
N PRO A 106 -2.82 13.17 -4.19
CA PRO A 106 -1.44 12.80 -4.46
C PRO A 106 -1.20 11.36 -4.02
N GLU A 107 -0.27 10.72 -4.70
CA GLU A 107 0.18 9.39 -4.37
C GLU A 107 1.70 9.44 -4.18
N TRP A 108 2.19 8.93 -3.05
CA TRP A 108 3.63 8.83 -2.86
C TRP A 108 4.22 7.85 -3.85
N LEU A 109 5.37 8.21 -4.42
CA LEU A 109 6.19 7.23 -5.10
C LEU A 109 6.61 6.14 -4.11
N PRO A 110 6.70 4.87 -4.54
CA PRO A 110 7.13 3.76 -3.68
C PRO A 110 8.48 4.00 -3.01
N ASP A 111 9.37 4.78 -3.63
CA ASP A 111 10.70 5.11 -3.13
C ASP A 111 10.73 6.32 -2.15
N SER A 112 9.56 6.84 -1.75
CA SER A 112 9.40 7.97 -0.82
C SER A 112 10.02 9.30 -1.25
N SER A 113 10.47 9.43 -2.49
CA SER A 113 11.28 10.58 -2.90
C SER A 113 10.50 11.72 -3.56
N ALA A 114 9.25 11.47 -3.96
CA ALA A 114 8.32 12.46 -4.50
C ALA A 114 6.87 11.96 -4.42
N VAL A 115 5.92 12.79 -4.81
CA VAL A 115 4.52 12.42 -5.01
C VAL A 115 4.11 12.60 -6.47
N PHE A 116 3.26 11.73 -6.98
CA PHE A 116 2.43 11.99 -8.14
C PHE A 116 1.39 13.05 -7.80
N ILE A 117 1.13 13.97 -8.73
CA ILE A 117 0.13 15.03 -8.56
C ILE A 117 -0.52 15.39 -9.90
N GLU A 118 -1.83 15.51 -9.92
CA GLU A 118 -2.57 16.06 -11.05
C GLU A 118 -2.42 17.59 -11.07
N LEU A 119 -1.98 18.15 -12.20
CA LEU A 119 -1.60 19.56 -12.35
C LEU A 119 -2.74 20.50 -12.73
N ALA A 120 -3.87 19.92 -13.12
CA ALA A 120 -5.10 20.63 -13.42
C ALA A 120 -6.28 19.67 -13.32
N ALA A 121 -7.24 19.96 -12.45
CA ALA A 121 -8.48 19.18 -12.42
C ALA A 121 -9.32 19.48 -13.67
N GLY A 122 -9.79 18.43 -14.30
CA GLY A 122 -10.74 18.50 -15.39
C GLY A 122 -11.88 17.51 -15.23
N GLN A 123 -12.69 17.38 -16.28
CA GLN A 123 -13.66 16.29 -16.37
C GLN A 123 -13.03 14.97 -16.89
N ARG A 124 -11.72 15.00 -17.17
CA ARG A 124 -10.85 13.88 -17.55
C ARG A 124 -9.62 13.91 -16.64
N ALA A 125 -8.87 12.80 -16.59
CA ALA A 125 -7.57 12.77 -15.94
C ALA A 125 -6.70 13.94 -16.46
N GLY A 126 -6.26 14.81 -15.55
CA GLY A 126 -5.40 15.95 -15.85
C GLY A 126 -3.95 15.53 -16.12
N PRO A 127 -3.08 16.48 -16.49
CA PRO A 127 -1.66 16.20 -16.69
C PRO A 127 -1.01 15.74 -15.39
N LEU A 128 -0.20 14.68 -15.48
CA LEU A 128 0.55 14.13 -14.37
C LEU A 128 1.87 14.86 -14.15
N GLY A 129 2.08 15.34 -12.93
CA GLY A 129 3.34 15.86 -12.42
C GLY A 129 3.98 14.95 -11.38
N VAL A 130 5.30 15.08 -11.24
CA VAL A 130 6.07 14.51 -10.12
C VAL A 130 6.60 15.66 -9.28
N LEU A 131 6.18 15.70 -8.03
CA LEU A 131 6.48 16.78 -7.10
C LEU A 131 7.38 16.31 -5.97
N ARG A 132 8.57 16.90 -5.90
CA ARG A 132 9.57 16.58 -4.88
C ARG A 132 9.36 17.41 -3.61
N SER A 133 9.89 16.91 -2.50
CA SER A 133 9.84 17.59 -1.21
C SER A 133 10.62 18.91 -1.17
N ASP A 134 11.56 19.14 -2.09
CA ASP A 134 12.27 20.42 -2.27
C ASP A 134 11.46 21.45 -3.10
N GLY A 135 10.20 21.12 -3.45
CA GLY A 135 9.30 21.97 -4.23
C GLY A 135 9.52 21.89 -5.75
N ARG A 136 10.49 21.12 -6.24
CA ARG A 136 10.68 20.92 -7.68
C ARG A 136 9.53 20.10 -8.25
N LEU A 137 8.88 20.65 -9.26
CA LEU A 137 7.85 20.00 -10.05
C LEU A 137 8.41 19.61 -11.42
N THR A 138 8.19 18.35 -11.80
CA THR A 138 8.51 17.82 -13.13
C THR A 138 7.23 17.42 -13.83
N GLU A 139 6.91 18.05 -14.96
CA GLU A 139 5.81 17.61 -15.82
C GLU A 139 6.24 16.36 -16.61
N THR A 140 5.39 15.34 -16.62
CA THR A 140 5.72 14.05 -17.25
C THR A 140 5.19 13.94 -18.68
N GLY A 141 4.21 14.79 -19.04
CA GLY A 141 3.45 14.70 -20.29
C GLY A 141 2.42 13.55 -20.33
N LEU A 142 2.31 12.78 -19.26
CA LEU A 142 1.31 11.71 -19.08
C LEU A 142 0.02 12.28 -18.49
N ASP A 143 -1.05 11.47 -18.51
CA ASP A 143 -2.30 11.77 -17.81
C ASP A 143 -2.27 11.12 -16.40
N ASP A 144 -2.89 11.73 -15.39
CA ASP A 144 -3.00 11.17 -14.03
C ASP A 144 -4.10 10.08 -13.97
N SER A 145 -3.90 9.00 -14.73
CA SER A 145 -4.77 7.84 -14.78
C SER A 145 -3.96 6.61 -14.40
N SER A 146 -4.15 6.17 -13.14
CA SER A 146 -3.52 4.98 -12.56
C SER A 146 -1.98 4.97 -12.72
N PRO A 147 -1.24 6.01 -12.28
CA PRO A 147 0.20 6.07 -12.46
C PRO A 147 0.93 4.96 -11.69
N ALA A 148 1.95 4.36 -12.30
CA ALA A 148 2.81 3.37 -11.68
C ALA A 148 4.29 3.64 -11.98
N LEU A 149 5.12 3.60 -10.93
CA LEU A 149 6.58 3.78 -11.04
C LEU A 149 7.28 2.43 -11.25
N SER A 150 8.26 2.38 -12.14
CA SER A 150 9.13 1.23 -12.30
C SER A 150 9.97 0.97 -11.02
N PRO A 151 10.38 -0.29 -10.76
CA PRO A 151 11.18 -0.64 -9.58
C PRO A 151 12.48 0.14 -9.41
N ASP A 152 13.12 0.47 -10.53
CA ASP A 152 14.36 1.25 -10.57
C ASP A 152 14.12 2.76 -10.45
N GLY A 153 12.85 3.19 -10.41
CA GLY A 153 12.43 4.57 -10.28
C GLY A 153 12.64 5.42 -11.53
N THR A 154 12.99 4.83 -12.69
CA THR A 154 13.35 5.60 -13.89
C THR A 154 12.18 5.89 -14.83
N TRP A 155 11.16 5.05 -14.83
CA TRP A 155 10.00 5.15 -15.73
C TRP A 155 8.69 5.26 -14.97
N ILE A 156 7.76 6.00 -15.56
CA ILE A 156 6.36 6.07 -15.14
C ILE A 156 5.54 5.46 -16.26
N ALA A 157 4.60 4.58 -15.91
CA ALA A 157 3.54 4.12 -16.79
C ALA A 157 2.20 4.70 -16.33
N THR A 158 1.33 5.07 -17.28
CA THR A 158 -0.05 5.48 -17.01
C THR A 158 -0.98 4.89 -18.05
N GLU A 159 -2.24 4.79 -17.68
CA GLU A 159 -3.32 4.64 -18.63
C GLU A 159 -3.53 5.94 -19.39
N ARG A 160 -3.95 5.87 -20.65
CA ARG A 160 -4.39 7.03 -21.41
C ARG A 160 -5.90 7.12 -21.37
N GLN A 161 -6.41 8.12 -20.66
CA GLN A 161 -7.84 8.34 -20.56
C GLN A 161 -8.34 9.27 -21.68
N GLU A 162 -9.17 8.76 -22.57
CA GLU A 162 -9.89 9.55 -23.57
C GLU A 162 -11.36 9.75 -23.14
N GLY A 163 -11.98 10.84 -23.59
CA GLY A 163 -13.38 11.16 -23.28
C GLY A 163 -13.58 11.76 -21.88
N CYS A 164 -14.84 11.83 -21.45
CA CYS A 164 -15.29 12.40 -20.18
C CYS A 164 -16.45 11.61 -19.61
N CYS A 165 -16.57 11.63 -18.28
CA CYS A 165 -17.79 11.36 -17.54
C CYS A 165 -18.41 9.97 -17.82
N VAL A 166 -19.29 9.83 -18.82
CA VAL A 166 -19.94 8.55 -19.17
C VAL A 166 -19.28 7.80 -20.34
N GLY A 167 -18.31 8.43 -21.01
CA GLY A 167 -17.66 7.90 -22.22
C GLY A 167 -16.16 7.77 -22.09
N ILE A 168 -15.67 7.45 -20.88
CA ILE A 168 -14.23 7.25 -20.64
C ILE A 168 -13.76 6.03 -21.40
N ARG A 169 -12.71 6.20 -22.20
CA ARG A 169 -12.05 5.13 -22.94
C ARG A 169 -10.59 5.01 -22.55
N ILE A 170 -10.12 3.77 -22.39
CA ILE A 170 -8.74 3.46 -22.02
C ILE A 170 -8.22 2.37 -22.95
N HIS A 171 -7.57 2.77 -24.03
CA HIS A 171 -7.04 1.85 -25.05
C HIS A 171 -5.51 1.80 -25.08
N GLU A 172 -4.83 2.66 -24.32
CA GLU A 172 -3.39 2.77 -24.37
C GLU A 172 -2.78 2.80 -22.98
N ILE A 173 -1.61 2.19 -22.86
CA ILE A 173 -0.65 2.48 -21.79
C ILE A 173 0.45 3.33 -22.40
N ARG A 174 0.77 4.43 -21.73
CA ARG A 174 1.87 5.31 -22.09
C ARG A 174 2.95 5.24 -21.03
N ILE A 175 4.18 5.50 -21.45
CA ILE A 175 5.31 5.64 -20.52
C ILE A 175 6.09 6.92 -20.78
N ALA A 176 6.72 7.42 -19.73
CA ALA A 176 7.65 8.55 -19.78
C ALA A 176 8.79 8.37 -18.77
N PRO A 177 9.97 8.97 -19.02
CA PRO A 177 11.00 9.05 -17.99
C PRO A 177 10.47 9.86 -16.80
N ARG A 178 10.74 9.38 -15.59
CA ARG A 178 10.34 10.07 -14.35
C ARG A 178 10.93 11.48 -14.25
N ALA A 179 12.14 11.67 -14.80
CA ALA A 179 12.82 12.97 -14.84
C ALA A 179 12.20 13.96 -15.84
N GLY A 180 11.09 13.59 -16.49
CA GLY A 180 10.49 14.33 -17.59
C GLY A 180 11.10 13.93 -18.94
N GLY A 181 10.46 14.36 -20.02
CA GLY A 181 10.91 14.06 -21.38
C GLY A 181 9.76 13.59 -22.28
N PRO A 182 10.09 13.06 -23.48
CA PRO A 182 9.08 12.61 -24.41
C PRO A 182 8.35 11.39 -23.85
N THR A 183 7.02 11.46 -23.84
CA THR A 183 6.16 10.30 -23.66
C THR A 183 6.16 9.43 -24.91
N ARG A 184 5.89 8.13 -24.75
CA ARG A 184 5.53 7.27 -25.89
C ARG A 184 4.37 6.34 -25.53
N THR A 185 3.55 6.01 -26.53
CA THR A 185 2.60 4.91 -26.42
C THR A 185 3.39 3.62 -26.34
N PHE A 186 3.08 2.82 -25.32
CA PHE A 186 3.81 1.60 -25.00
C PHE A 186 3.00 0.37 -25.36
N VAL A 187 1.69 0.43 -25.13
CA VAL A 187 0.70 -0.56 -25.56
C VAL A 187 -0.46 0.17 -26.19
N THR A 188 -0.97 -0.35 -27.30
CA THR A 188 -2.29 -0.02 -27.85
C THR A 188 -3.11 -1.30 -27.89
N SER A 189 -4.29 -1.29 -27.28
CA SER A 189 -5.21 -2.40 -27.32
C SER A 189 -5.69 -2.66 -28.74
N SER A 190 -5.81 -3.93 -29.10
CA SER A 190 -6.53 -4.35 -30.30
C SER A 190 -8.03 -4.58 -30.07
N ASP A 191 -8.48 -4.55 -28.80
CA ASP A 191 -9.87 -4.81 -28.44
C ASP A 191 -10.72 -3.53 -28.62
N PRO A 192 -11.85 -3.61 -29.35
CA PRO A 192 -12.71 -2.46 -29.62
C PRO A 192 -13.59 -2.03 -28.44
N ALA A 193 -13.60 -2.76 -27.31
CA ALA A 193 -14.32 -2.37 -26.10
C ALA A 193 -13.90 -0.96 -25.64
N PRO A 194 -14.71 -0.22 -24.85
CA PRO A 194 -14.32 1.14 -24.42
C PRO A 194 -13.10 1.18 -23.48
N GLN A 195 -12.95 0.20 -22.59
CA GLN A 195 -11.87 0.13 -21.59
C GLN A 195 -11.22 -1.26 -21.63
N PRO A 196 -10.53 -1.58 -22.73
CA PRO A 196 -9.94 -2.89 -22.89
C PRO A 196 -8.65 -3.02 -22.09
N VAL A 197 -7.98 -1.92 -21.77
CA VAL A 197 -6.67 -1.94 -21.11
C VAL A 197 -6.72 -1.34 -19.72
N ASP A 198 -6.11 -2.06 -18.78
CA ASP A 198 -5.91 -1.61 -17.39
C ASP A 198 -4.44 -1.87 -16.99
N LEU A 199 -3.80 -0.88 -16.36
CA LEU A 199 -2.44 -0.99 -15.85
C LEU A 199 -2.45 -1.68 -14.49
N LEU A 200 -1.78 -2.83 -14.38
CA LEU A 200 -1.72 -3.58 -13.13
C LEU A 200 -0.45 -3.28 -12.31
N GLY A 201 0.62 -2.81 -12.95
CA GLY A 201 1.84 -2.36 -12.27
C GLY A 201 3.09 -2.85 -12.97
N TRP A 202 4.21 -2.85 -12.24
CA TRP A 202 5.51 -3.30 -12.74
C TRP A 202 5.98 -4.56 -12.04
N THR A 203 6.67 -5.43 -12.76
CA THR A 203 7.47 -6.51 -12.17
C THR A 203 8.83 -5.97 -11.73
N LEU A 204 9.48 -6.65 -10.78
CA LEU A 204 10.87 -6.36 -10.38
C LEU A 204 11.86 -6.36 -11.56
N GLY A 205 11.55 -7.09 -12.64
CA GLY A 205 12.36 -7.13 -13.87
C GLY A 205 12.21 -5.91 -14.79
N GLY A 206 11.32 -4.97 -14.45
CA GLY A 206 11.04 -3.79 -15.28
C GLY A 206 10.05 -4.06 -16.41
N GLU A 207 9.25 -5.13 -16.32
CA GLU A 207 8.14 -5.37 -17.24
C GLU A 207 6.88 -4.71 -16.70
N VAL A 208 6.07 -4.11 -17.58
CA VAL A 208 4.72 -3.64 -17.22
C VAL A 208 3.76 -4.81 -17.35
N ILE A 209 3.00 -5.06 -16.28
CA ILE A 209 1.87 -5.98 -16.29
C ILE A 209 0.60 -5.20 -16.52
N TYR A 210 -0.19 -5.67 -17.47
CA TYR A 210 -1.43 -5.03 -17.86
C TYR A 210 -2.47 -6.06 -18.30
N ARG A 211 -3.73 -5.64 -18.28
CA ARG A 211 -4.84 -6.38 -18.87
C ARG A 211 -5.15 -5.78 -20.25
N ASP A 212 -5.53 -6.63 -21.20
CA ASP A 212 -5.96 -6.26 -22.55
C ASP A 212 -7.10 -7.19 -23.00
N GLY A 213 -8.33 -6.71 -22.95
CA GLY A 213 -9.52 -7.53 -23.17
C GLY A 213 -9.66 -8.61 -22.10
N THR A 214 -9.52 -9.88 -22.45
CA THR A 214 -9.57 -11.01 -21.50
C THR A 214 -8.19 -11.55 -21.13
N HIS A 215 -7.13 -10.92 -21.64
CA HIS A 215 -5.75 -11.34 -21.46
C HIS A 215 -5.06 -10.53 -20.38
N ILE A 216 -4.26 -11.20 -19.56
CA ILE A 216 -3.25 -10.54 -18.74
C ILE A 216 -1.90 -10.73 -19.43
N ARG A 217 -1.22 -9.62 -19.68
CA ARG A 217 -0.01 -9.54 -20.49
C ARG A 217 1.10 -8.86 -19.72
N SER A 218 2.31 -9.13 -20.17
CA SER A 218 3.51 -8.40 -19.80
C SER A 218 4.07 -7.72 -21.04
N VAL A 219 4.66 -6.54 -20.87
CA VAL A 219 5.42 -5.86 -21.92
C VAL A 219 6.72 -5.32 -21.33
N THR A 220 7.81 -5.60 -22.04
CA THR A 220 9.16 -5.15 -21.74
C THR A 220 9.42 -3.76 -22.33
N LEU A 221 10.41 -3.02 -21.81
CA LEU A 221 10.73 -1.67 -22.29
C LEU A 221 11.12 -1.59 -23.78
N ASP A 222 11.59 -2.69 -24.38
CA ASP A 222 11.84 -2.82 -25.83
C ASP A 222 10.58 -3.17 -26.64
N GLY A 223 9.43 -3.33 -25.99
CA GLY A 223 8.13 -3.53 -26.62
C GLY A 223 7.76 -4.98 -26.89
N ARG A 224 8.55 -5.95 -26.39
CA ARG A 224 8.18 -7.37 -26.50
C ARG A 224 7.04 -7.67 -25.54
N ILE A 225 5.89 -8.04 -26.10
CA ILE A 225 4.67 -8.43 -25.39
C ILE A 225 4.67 -9.94 -25.18
N SER A 226 4.18 -10.41 -24.04
CA SER A 226 3.97 -11.83 -23.76
C SER A 226 2.70 -12.02 -22.95
N ASP A 227 1.83 -12.93 -23.40
CA ASP A 227 0.68 -13.38 -22.61
C ASP A 227 1.16 -14.14 -21.38
N LEU A 228 0.61 -13.80 -20.20
CA LEU A 228 0.94 -14.51 -18.97
C LEU A 228 0.06 -15.77 -18.85
N PRO A 229 0.66 -16.95 -18.61
CA PRO A 229 -0.10 -18.17 -18.38
C PRO A 229 -1.03 -18.04 -17.16
N LEU A 230 -2.30 -18.39 -17.38
CA LEU A 230 -3.33 -18.49 -16.34
C LEU A 230 -3.32 -19.92 -15.80
N ILE A 231 -2.94 -20.11 -14.54
CA ILE A 231 -2.70 -21.47 -13.97
C ILE A 231 -4.00 -22.17 -13.51
N ALA A 232 -5.13 -21.48 -13.31
CA ALA A 232 -6.44 -22.07 -12.94
C ALA A 232 -7.62 -21.10 -13.21
N PRO A 233 -8.91 -21.52 -13.23
CA PRO A 233 -9.83 -21.08 -14.29
C PRO A 233 -10.68 -19.82 -14.02
N ALA A 234 -10.84 -19.07 -15.12
CA ALA A 234 -12.00 -18.27 -15.53
C ALA A 234 -12.36 -16.99 -14.76
N SER A 235 -12.06 -16.85 -13.46
CA SER A 235 -12.55 -15.68 -12.72
C SER A 235 -11.93 -14.36 -13.22
N ALA A 236 -10.68 -14.39 -13.69
CA ALA A 236 -10.00 -13.22 -14.26
C ALA A 236 -10.39 -12.91 -15.72
N ARG A 237 -10.74 -13.93 -16.52
CA ARG A 237 -10.83 -13.78 -17.99
C ARG A 237 -11.94 -12.83 -18.42
N ASP A 238 -13.06 -12.85 -17.71
CA ASP A 238 -14.25 -12.06 -18.08
C ASP A 238 -14.51 -10.91 -17.10
N ARG A 239 -13.51 -10.56 -16.28
CA ARG A 239 -13.66 -9.51 -15.26
C ARG A 239 -12.67 -8.40 -15.50
N MET A 240 -13.16 -7.18 -15.41
CA MET A 240 -12.35 -5.97 -15.47
C MET A 240 -11.66 -5.78 -14.12
N PRO A 241 -10.31 -5.88 -14.05
CA PRO A 241 -9.57 -5.46 -12.87
C PRO A 241 -9.92 -4.01 -12.59
N THR A 242 -10.46 -3.74 -11.42
CA THR A 242 -10.78 -2.38 -11.00
C THR A 242 -9.58 -1.70 -10.36
N ARG A 243 -8.67 -2.49 -9.77
CA ARG A 243 -7.42 -2.05 -9.15
C ARG A 243 -6.40 -3.18 -9.02
N SER A 244 -5.18 -2.77 -8.72
CA SER A 244 -4.11 -3.64 -8.24
C SER A 244 -3.34 -2.99 -7.08
N GLY A 245 -2.58 -3.81 -6.36
CA GLY A 245 -1.61 -3.40 -5.35
C GLY A 245 -0.36 -4.26 -5.46
N VAL A 246 0.80 -3.61 -5.43
CA VAL A 246 2.11 -4.27 -5.53
C VAL A 246 2.60 -4.61 -4.12
N SER A 247 3.23 -5.77 -3.96
CA SER A 247 3.82 -6.15 -2.67
C SER A 247 5.01 -5.26 -2.30
N PRO A 248 5.37 -5.13 -1.01
CA PRO A 248 6.49 -4.29 -0.58
C PRO A 248 7.82 -4.63 -1.25
N ASP A 249 8.04 -5.90 -1.61
CA ASP A 249 9.24 -6.33 -2.33
C ASP A 249 9.09 -6.31 -3.87
N GLN A 250 7.95 -5.85 -4.37
CA GLN A 250 7.59 -5.74 -5.78
C GLN A 250 7.63 -7.05 -6.58
N ARG A 251 7.50 -8.18 -5.88
CA ARG A 251 7.48 -9.51 -6.50
C ARG A 251 6.07 -10.00 -6.83
N LEU A 252 5.06 -9.43 -6.18
CA LEU A 252 3.67 -9.79 -6.38
C LEU A 252 2.85 -8.58 -6.76
N ILE A 253 1.84 -8.81 -7.59
CA ILE A 253 0.76 -7.86 -7.84
C ILE A 253 -0.53 -8.56 -7.44
N LEU A 254 -1.25 -8.02 -6.46
CA LEU A 254 -2.62 -8.40 -6.18
C LEU A 254 -3.52 -7.57 -7.07
N ALA A 255 -4.36 -8.19 -7.89
CA ALA A 255 -5.37 -7.51 -8.69
C ALA A 255 -6.77 -7.93 -8.24
N CYS A 256 -7.76 -7.06 -8.43
CA CYS A 256 -9.14 -7.34 -8.02
C CYS A 256 -10.20 -6.74 -8.96
N ALA A 257 -11.34 -7.41 -9.07
CA ALA A 257 -12.54 -6.95 -9.75
C ALA A 257 -13.69 -6.79 -8.74
N ALA A 258 -14.61 -5.86 -8.97
CA ALA A 258 -15.74 -5.57 -8.07
C ALA A 258 -17.04 -6.31 -8.44
N ASP A 259 -17.24 -6.69 -9.70
CA ASP A 259 -18.53 -7.26 -10.17
C ASP A 259 -18.35 -8.45 -11.14
N PRO A 260 -18.46 -9.70 -10.65
CA PRO A 260 -18.48 -10.08 -9.23
C PRO A 260 -17.11 -9.83 -8.57
N LEU A 261 -17.10 -9.75 -7.25
CA LEU A 261 -15.86 -9.63 -6.49
C LEU A 261 -14.90 -10.81 -6.78
N ALA A 262 -13.67 -10.53 -7.20
CA ALA A 262 -12.60 -11.51 -7.40
C ALA A 262 -11.23 -10.92 -7.09
N PHE A 263 -10.29 -11.81 -6.78
CA PHE A 263 -8.92 -11.47 -6.45
C PHE A 263 -7.96 -12.46 -7.10
N TRP A 264 -6.88 -11.95 -7.66
CA TRP A 264 -5.84 -12.74 -8.31
C TRP A 264 -4.48 -12.22 -7.91
N VAL A 265 -3.50 -13.10 -7.90
CA VAL A 265 -2.11 -12.74 -7.71
C VAL A 265 -1.36 -12.99 -9.01
N VAL A 266 -0.57 -11.98 -9.42
CA VAL A 266 0.43 -12.10 -10.46
C VAL A 266 1.79 -12.27 -9.79
N ALA A 267 2.43 -13.41 -10.03
CA ALA A 267 3.70 -13.79 -9.42
C ALA A 267 4.52 -14.65 -10.39
N GLY A 268 5.82 -14.37 -10.51
CA GLY A 268 6.73 -15.21 -11.29
C GLY A 268 6.29 -15.41 -12.75
N GLY A 269 5.65 -14.41 -13.36
CA GLY A 269 5.12 -14.50 -14.72
C GLY A 269 3.86 -15.36 -14.87
N THR A 270 3.13 -15.61 -13.79
CA THR A 270 1.91 -16.42 -13.80
C THR A 270 0.79 -15.67 -13.09
N VAL A 271 -0.45 -15.97 -13.45
CA VAL A 271 -1.64 -15.43 -12.79
C VAL A 271 -2.43 -16.57 -12.15
N ALA A 272 -2.76 -16.43 -10.86
CA ALA A 272 -3.51 -17.41 -10.09
C ALA A 272 -4.61 -16.74 -9.25
N ASP A 273 -5.76 -17.42 -9.12
CA ASP A 273 -6.78 -17.04 -8.15
C ASP A 273 -6.23 -17.14 -6.72
N LEU A 274 -6.80 -16.35 -5.79
CA LEU A 274 -6.59 -16.64 -4.37
C LEU A 274 -7.16 -18.03 -4.01
N PRO A 275 -6.58 -18.74 -3.02
CA PRO A 275 -7.06 -20.05 -2.60
C PRO A 275 -8.56 -20.02 -2.24
N LEU A 276 -9.31 -21.03 -2.71
CA LEU A 276 -10.74 -21.15 -2.43
C LEU A 276 -11.02 -21.14 -0.93
N GLY A 277 -12.05 -20.39 -0.53
CA GLY A 277 -12.46 -20.25 0.87
C GLY A 277 -11.62 -19.27 1.68
N LEU A 278 -10.60 -18.63 1.06
CA LEU A 278 -9.96 -17.45 1.62
C LEU A 278 -10.57 -16.19 0.99
N GLN A 279 -10.85 -15.21 1.83
CA GLN A 279 -11.33 -13.88 1.46
C GLN A 279 -10.38 -12.83 2.01
N PRO A 280 -10.23 -11.66 1.39
CA PRO A 280 -9.44 -10.60 1.98
C PRO A 280 -9.88 -10.24 3.41
N ALA A 281 -8.90 -10.02 4.30
CA ALA A 281 -9.17 -9.79 5.70
C ALA A 281 -9.67 -8.39 6.04
N TRP A 282 -9.45 -7.43 5.14
CA TRP A 282 -9.76 -6.02 5.34
C TRP A 282 -11.25 -5.73 5.18
N SER A 283 -11.71 -4.70 5.90
CA SER A 283 -13.10 -4.29 5.90
C SER A 283 -13.45 -3.69 4.53
N LEU A 284 -14.15 -4.47 3.69
CA LEU A 284 -14.85 -3.99 2.48
C LEU A 284 -16.06 -3.12 2.85
N ARG A 285 -15.95 -2.20 3.83
CA ARG A 285 -16.98 -1.17 4.06
C ARG A 285 -17.24 -0.36 2.80
N VAL A 286 -16.29 -0.40 1.86
CA VAL A 286 -16.40 0.08 0.50
C VAL A 286 -16.34 -1.17 -0.39
N PRO A 287 -17.39 -1.52 -1.17
CA PRO A 287 -17.41 -2.69 -2.07
C PRO A 287 -16.45 -2.55 -3.28
N TRP A 288 -15.54 -1.60 -3.20
CA TRP A 288 -14.61 -1.21 -4.24
C TRP A 288 -13.22 -1.41 -3.66
N CYS A 289 -12.31 -2.00 -4.43
CA CYS A 289 -10.90 -1.87 -4.13
C CYS A 289 -10.54 -0.39 -4.24
N SER A 290 -10.59 0.36 -3.15
CA SER A 290 -10.55 1.82 -3.25
C SER A 290 -9.15 2.33 -3.54
N ARG A 291 -8.08 1.69 -3.05
CA ARG A 291 -6.70 2.11 -3.31
C ARG A 291 -5.62 1.01 -3.20
N PRO A 292 -4.46 1.15 -3.90
CA PRO A 292 -3.32 0.22 -3.82
C PRO A 292 -2.70 0.12 -2.40
N ASP A 293 -2.67 1.23 -1.67
CA ASP A 293 -2.13 1.37 -0.31
C ASP A 293 -3.01 0.69 0.77
N GLU A 294 -4.19 0.20 0.41
CA GLU A 294 -5.12 -0.47 1.33
C GLU A 294 -4.92 -2.00 1.36
N VAL A 295 -4.05 -2.55 0.51
CA VAL A 295 -3.69 -3.97 0.58
C VAL A 295 -2.83 -4.20 1.83
N ASN A 296 -3.36 -4.98 2.77
CA ASN A 296 -2.69 -5.27 4.02
C ASN A 296 -1.68 -6.40 3.85
N TRP A 297 -0.48 -6.02 3.40
CA TRP A 297 0.68 -6.89 3.38
C TRP A 297 1.22 -7.06 4.80
N LEU A 298 1.32 -8.31 5.27
CA LEU A 298 1.94 -8.59 6.58
C LEU A 298 3.46 -8.54 6.49
N GLY A 299 4.01 -8.90 5.34
CA GLY A 299 5.44 -8.92 5.10
C GLY A 299 5.72 -8.63 3.63
N ARG A 300 6.86 -9.10 3.15
CA ARG A 300 7.29 -8.85 1.77
C ARG A 300 6.32 -9.36 0.71
N HIS A 301 5.69 -10.51 0.97
CA HIS A 301 4.83 -11.21 0.01
C HIS A 301 3.66 -11.95 0.69
N GLU A 302 3.36 -11.64 1.95
CA GLU A 302 2.29 -12.30 2.72
C GLU A 302 1.02 -11.44 2.70
N LEU A 303 -0.06 -12.01 2.18
CA LEU A 303 -1.40 -11.42 2.19
C LEU A 303 -2.16 -11.84 3.45
N LEU A 304 -2.87 -10.89 4.06
CA LEU A 304 -3.79 -11.19 5.14
C LEU A 304 -5.19 -11.51 4.61
N LEU A 305 -5.62 -12.74 4.86
CA LEU A 305 -6.89 -13.29 4.42
C LEU A 305 -7.70 -13.81 5.62
N ARG A 306 -9.00 -14.01 5.43
CA ARG A 306 -9.92 -14.71 6.34
C ARG A 306 -10.31 -16.03 5.72
N ASP A 307 -10.27 -17.09 6.51
CA ASP A 307 -10.83 -18.37 6.11
C ASP A 307 -12.36 -18.41 6.25
N ALA A 308 -12.98 -19.52 5.85
CA ALA A 308 -14.42 -19.75 5.95
C ALA A 308 -14.98 -19.65 7.39
N THR A 309 -14.13 -19.73 8.42
CA THR A 309 -14.51 -19.55 9.82
C THR A 309 -14.37 -18.10 10.30
N GLY A 310 -13.94 -17.19 9.41
CA GLY A 310 -13.67 -15.79 9.71
C GLY A 310 -12.31 -15.56 10.39
N ARG A 311 -11.50 -16.60 10.59
CA ARG A 311 -10.18 -16.49 11.24
C ARG A 311 -9.15 -15.94 10.28
N LEU A 312 -8.27 -15.09 10.80
CA LEU A 312 -7.19 -14.47 10.04
C LEU A 312 -6.06 -15.46 9.74
N ARG A 313 -5.58 -15.42 8.51
CA ARG A 313 -4.50 -16.24 7.95
C ARG A 313 -3.52 -15.33 7.22
N ALA A 314 -2.24 -15.66 7.31
CA ALA A 314 -1.23 -15.13 6.39
C ALA A 314 -1.05 -16.13 5.23
N PHE A 315 -1.17 -15.65 4.00
CA PHE A 315 -0.98 -16.42 2.79
C PHE A 315 0.24 -15.90 2.03
N ASP A 316 1.24 -16.75 1.87
CA ASP A 316 2.41 -16.47 1.05
C ASP A 316 2.12 -16.89 -0.39
N ALA A 317 1.89 -15.91 -1.26
CA ALA A 317 1.52 -16.19 -2.63
C ALA A 317 2.69 -16.69 -3.50
N THR A 318 3.94 -16.66 -3.01
CA THR A 318 5.09 -17.15 -3.76
C THR A 318 5.25 -18.66 -3.69
N ASN A 319 4.81 -19.29 -2.60
CA ASN A 319 4.94 -20.73 -2.36
C ASN A 319 3.60 -21.39 -1.99
N GLY A 320 2.52 -20.62 -1.88
CA GLY A 320 1.19 -21.10 -1.54
C GLY A 320 1.00 -21.43 -0.05
N ALA A 321 1.97 -21.13 0.81
CA ALA A 321 1.90 -21.47 2.23
C ALA A 321 0.83 -20.62 2.94
N ILE A 322 0.06 -21.28 3.82
CA ILE A 322 -0.94 -20.63 4.67
C ILE A 322 -0.56 -20.85 6.13
N ARG A 323 -0.39 -19.76 6.88
CA ARG A 323 -0.09 -19.78 8.31
C ARG A 323 -1.25 -19.21 9.12
N ALA A 324 -1.59 -19.91 10.21
CA ALA A 324 -2.53 -19.39 11.21
C ALA A 324 -1.91 -18.22 11.97
N LEU A 325 -2.69 -17.16 12.21
CA LEU A 325 -2.27 -16.07 13.09
C LEU A 325 -2.84 -16.29 14.48
N ALA A 326 -2.01 -16.11 15.52
CA ALA A 326 -2.40 -16.26 16.92
C ALA A 326 -3.15 -15.02 17.42
N ILE A 327 -4.29 -14.73 16.79
CA ILE A 327 -5.16 -13.58 17.08
C ILE A 327 -6.49 -14.12 17.63
N PRO A 328 -7.07 -13.49 18.67
CA PRO A 328 -8.37 -13.89 19.19
C PRO A 328 -9.45 -13.95 18.10
N ALA A 329 -10.35 -14.94 18.20
CA ALA A 329 -11.50 -15.02 17.30
C ALA A 329 -12.39 -13.77 17.44
N GLY A 330 -13.02 -13.33 16.35
CA GLY A 330 -13.81 -12.10 16.32
C GLY A 330 -13.01 -10.81 16.15
N SER A 331 -11.67 -10.88 16.21
CA SER A 331 -10.82 -9.72 15.96
C SER A 331 -10.98 -9.16 14.54
N ILE A 332 -10.99 -7.84 14.44
CA ILE A 332 -11.05 -7.13 13.16
C ILE A 332 -9.65 -6.65 12.82
N LEU A 333 -9.06 -7.15 11.73
CA LEU A 333 -7.83 -6.59 11.19
C LEU A 333 -8.08 -5.13 10.76
N VAL A 334 -7.25 -4.23 11.26
CA VAL A 334 -7.28 -2.82 10.85
C VAL A 334 -6.18 -2.55 9.84
N SER A 335 -4.93 -2.93 10.16
CA SER A 335 -3.79 -2.77 9.26
C SER A 335 -2.66 -3.74 9.61
N ALA A 336 -1.68 -3.89 8.72
CA ALA A 336 -0.49 -4.70 8.96
C ALA A 336 0.75 -4.13 8.28
N SER A 337 1.91 -4.34 8.89
CA SER A 337 3.24 -3.99 8.35
C SER A 337 4.32 -4.83 9.02
N ASP A 338 5.24 -5.42 8.26
CA ASP A 338 6.46 -6.15 8.72
C ASP A 338 6.30 -7.05 9.97
N ASP A 339 5.39 -8.02 9.90
CA ASP A 339 4.99 -8.95 10.99
C ASP A 339 4.30 -8.27 12.19
N VAL A 340 3.93 -6.99 12.07
CA VAL A 340 3.15 -6.26 13.05
C VAL A 340 1.72 -6.10 12.54
N LEU A 341 0.77 -6.37 13.42
CA LEU A 341 -0.65 -6.25 13.17
C LEU A 341 -1.23 -5.16 14.05
N LEU A 342 -2.07 -4.32 13.47
CA LEU A 342 -3.03 -3.51 14.21
C LEU A 342 -4.40 -4.19 14.09
N VAL A 343 -4.92 -4.67 15.22
CA VAL A 343 -6.22 -5.35 15.28
C VAL A 343 -7.15 -4.65 16.26
N SER A 344 -8.45 -4.80 16.02
CA SER A 344 -9.48 -4.45 16.97
C SER A 344 -9.97 -5.70 17.70
N ILE A 345 -9.97 -5.65 19.02
CA ILE A 345 -10.48 -6.70 19.91
C ILE A 345 -11.48 -6.03 20.84
N ASP A 346 -12.74 -6.48 20.82
CA ASP A 346 -13.82 -5.94 21.66
C ASP A 346 -13.98 -4.42 21.60
N GLY A 347 -13.67 -3.82 20.45
CA GLY A 347 -13.75 -2.38 20.24
C GLY A 347 -12.47 -1.61 20.62
N ASP A 348 -11.57 -2.20 21.40
CA ASP A 348 -10.22 -1.66 21.67
C ASP A 348 -9.28 -1.95 20.49
N ARG A 349 -8.14 -1.23 20.43
CA ARG A 349 -7.11 -1.44 19.41
C ARG A 349 -5.86 -2.01 20.05
N HIS A 350 -5.26 -2.98 19.39
CA HIS A 350 -4.06 -3.65 19.86
C HIS A 350 -3.05 -3.71 18.72
N VAL A 351 -1.81 -3.35 19.04
CA VAL A 351 -0.69 -3.66 18.16
C VAL A 351 -0.02 -4.93 18.68
N MET A 352 0.16 -5.92 17.81
CA MET A 352 0.71 -7.22 18.17
C MET A 352 1.63 -7.76 17.09
N SER A 353 2.50 -8.68 17.46
CA SER A 353 3.27 -9.46 16.50
C SER A 353 2.40 -10.58 15.91
N ALA A 354 2.41 -10.74 14.59
CA ALA A 354 1.77 -11.86 13.92
C ALA A 354 2.42 -13.22 14.28
N SER A 355 3.72 -13.25 14.55
CA SER A 355 4.43 -14.46 14.96
C SER A 355 4.31 -14.78 16.45
N ALA A 356 4.28 -13.76 17.32
CA ALA A 356 4.26 -13.97 18.77
C ALA A 356 2.85 -14.02 19.38
N GLY A 357 1.82 -13.57 18.66
CA GLY A 357 0.42 -13.63 19.11
C GLY A 357 0.05 -12.59 20.18
N SER A 358 -1.06 -12.86 20.89
CA SER A 358 -1.68 -11.94 21.85
C SER A 358 -0.83 -11.58 23.07
N ASP A 359 0.16 -12.41 23.42
CA ASP A 359 1.00 -12.22 24.62
C ASP A 359 1.86 -10.96 24.54
N HIS A 360 1.96 -10.35 23.35
CA HIS A 360 2.68 -9.11 23.10
C HIS A 360 1.78 -7.96 22.62
N ALA A 361 0.47 -8.05 22.89
CA ALA A 361 -0.47 -7.01 22.51
C ALA A 361 -0.27 -5.73 23.33
N VAL A 362 0.11 -4.64 22.67
CA VAL A 362 0.10 -3.30 23.26
C VAL A 362 -1.26 -2.67 22.98
N GLY A 363 -2.08 -2.50 24.02
CA GLY A 363 -3.37 -1.84 23.93
C GLY A 363 -3.20 -0.35 23.63
N LEU A 364 -3.81 0.12 22.56
CA LEU A 364 -3.92 1.52 22.19
C LEU A 364 -5.39 1.93 22.31
N ARG A 365 -5.67 2.97 23.09
CA ARG A 365 -7.01 3.52 23.23
C ARG A 365 -7.15 4.71 22.28
N PHE A 366 -7.77 4.47 21.12
CA PHE A 366 -8.18 5.52 20.20
C PHE A 366 -9.71 5.58 20.10
N GLY A 367 -10.24 6.71 19.65
CA GLY A 367 -11.66 6.84 19.33
C GLY A 367 -12.11 5.90 18.20
N SER A 368 -13.43 5.81 18.00
CA SER A 368 -14.03 4.96 16.95
C SER A 368 -13.71 5.41 15.53
N GLU A 369 -13.34 6.69 15.34
CA GLU A 369 -13.01 7.29 14.04
C GLU A 369 -11.51 7.45 13.91
N PHE A 370 -10.92 6.60 13.07
CA PHE A 370 -9.50 6.69 12.75
C PHE A 370 -9.21 6.09 11.38
N SER A 371 -8.18 6.61 10.72
CA SER A 371 -7.59 6.01 9.53
C SER A 371 -6.19 5.53 9.86
N VAL A 372 -5.76 4.45 9.21
CA VAL A 372 -4.44 3.85 9.44
C VAL A 372 -3.77 3.61 8.12
N ARG A 373 -2.50 3.97 8.05
CA ARG A 373 -1.62 3.65 6.93
C ARG A 373 -0.42 2.87 7.47
N PRO A 374 -0.14 1.68 6.92
CA PRO A 374 1.09 0.97 7.26
C PRO A 374 2.29 1.74 6.72
N LEU A 375 3.38 1.71 7.48
CA LEU A 375 4.67 2.29 7.13
C LEU A 375 5.74 1.20 7.25
N GLU A 376 6.85 1.37 6.55
CA GLU A 376 7.99 0.46 6.66
C GLU A 376 8.50 0.34 8.12
N GLY A 377 9.01 -0.84 8.45
CA GLY A 377 9.56 -1.20 9.75
C GLY A 377 8.51 -1.53 10.80
N GLY A 378 7.32 -1.97 10.41
CA GLY A 378 6.25 -2.34 11.35
C GLY A 378 5.65 -1.12 12.08
N ARG A 379 5.65 0.03 11.40
CA ARG A 379 5.11 1.30 11.93
C ARG A 379 3.74 1.60 11.33
N PHE A 380 2.97 2.43 12.01
CA PHE A 380 1.64 2.83 11.57
C PHE A 380 1.47 4.34 11.72
N PHE A 381 1.04 4.98 10.64
CA PHE A 381 0.53 6.35 10.69
C PHE A 381 -0.97 6.28 10.95
N MET A 382 -1.43 6.90 12.04
CA MET A 382 -2.82 6.84 12.49
C MET A 382 -3.38 8.25 12.62
N PHE A 383 -4.57 8.48 12.07
CA PHE A 383 -5.32 9.72 12.30
C PHE A 383 -6.45 9.45 13.28
N SER A 384 -6.62 10.24 14.33
CA SER A 384 -7.79 10.14 15.21
C SER A 384 -8.53 11.47 15.24
N GLY A 385 -9.78 11.49 14.74
CA GLY A 385 -10.48 12.72 14.31
C GLY A 385 -10.55 13.89 15.29
N ARG A 386 -10.46 13.67 16.61
CA ARG A 386 -10.45 14.76 17.62
C ARG A 386 -9.06 15.13 18.15
N SER A 387 -8.06 14.29 17.91
CA SER A 387 -6.75 14.34 18.60
C SER A 387 -5.59 14.68 17.67
N GLY A 388 -5.87 14.90 16.37
CA GLY A 388 -4.84 15.06 15.35
C GLY A 388 -4.23 13.74 14.90
N TYR A 389 -3.03 13.80 14.33
CA TYR A 389 -2.32 12.64 13.78
C TYR A 389 -1.32 12.09 14.79
N VAL A 390 -1.20 10.78 14.82
CA VAL A 390 -0.30 10.04 15.71
C VAL A 390 0.46 9.01 14.90
N ILE A 391 1.76 8.90 15.12
CA ILE A 391 2.56 7.81 14.58
C ILE A 391 2.80 6.83 15.70
N GLY A 392 2.17 5.67 15.57
CA GLY A 392 2.44 4.53 16.42
C GLY A 392 3.61 3.73 15.86
N TRP A 393 4.51 3.32 16.73
CA TRP A 393 5.44 2.26 16.41
C TRP A 393 5.53 1.32 17.59
N VAL A 394 5.49 0.03 17.30
CA VAL A 394 5.83 -0.94 18.32
C VAL A 394 7.25 -1.38 18.06
N ARG A 395 8.15 -0.96 18.93
CA ARG A 395 9.46 -1.58 19.01
C ARG A 395 9.26 -2.95 19.67
N LEU A 396 8.91 -3.95 18.86
CA LEU A 396 8.96 -5.33 19.29
C LEU A 396 10.44 -5.66 19.51
N THR A 397 10.92 -5.47 20.75
CA THR A 397 12.17 -6.11 21.14
C THR A 397 11.92 -7.60 21.02
N ARG A 398 12.44 -8.23 19.95
CA ARG A 398 12.56 -9.68 19.90
C ARG A 398 13.20 -10.07 21.23
N ALA A 399 12.45 -10.76 22.09
CA ALA A 399 13.05 -11.40 23.23
C ALA A 399 14.19 -12.23 22.64
N ARG A 400 15.44 -11.87 22.93
CA ARG A 400 16.56 -12.74 22.59
C ARG A 400 16.19 -14.05 23.24
N ALA A 401 15.95 -15.09 22.45
CA ALA A 401 15.79 -16.43 22.97
C ALA A 401 16.96 -16.60 23.94
N CYS A 402 16.67 -16.71 25.24
CA CYS A 402 17.69 -17.06 26.21
C CYS A 402 18.32 -18.32 25.62
N PRO A 403 19.63 -18.34 25.31
CA PRO A 403 20.26 -19.57 24.87
C PRO A 403 19.91 -20.60 25.94
N SER A 404 19.19 -21.63 25.54
CA SER A 404 18.85 -22.74 26.43
C SER A 404 20.17 -23.16 27.06
N ARG A 405 20.22 -23.04 28.39
CA ARG A 405 21.39 -23.39 29.17
C ARG A 405 21.72 -24.83 28.75
N PRO A 406 22.90 -25.11 28.16
CA PRO A 406 23.21 -26.47 27.75
C PRO A 406 23.11 -27.32 29.01
N ASP A 407 22.30 -28.38 28.94
CA ASP A 407 22.19 -29.35 30.01
C ASP A 407 23.61 -29.80 30.36
N ARG A 408 23.92 -29.67 31.65
CA ARG A 408 25.22 -29.96 32.22
C ARG A 408 25.38 -31.48 32.27
N ALA A 409 25.61 -32.09 31.11
CA ALA A 409 26.05 -33.47 31.02
C ALA A 409 27.47 -33.56 31.58
N SER A 410 27.60 -34.33 32.64
CA SER A 410 28.84 -34.73 33.29
C SER A 410 29.80 -35.35 32.27
N ALA A 411 30.91 -34.67 31.99
CA ALA A 411 32.07 -35.25 31.31
C ALA A 411 33.23 -35.35 32.30
N PRO A 412 33.97 -36.48 32.31
CA PRO A 412 35.07 -36.74 33.23
C PRO A 412 36.35 -36.02 32.79
N TRP A 413 37.27 -35.94 33.74
CA TRP A 413 38.52 -35.21 33.71
C TRP A 413 39.46 -35.67 32.59
N ALA A 414 40.10 -34.72 31.90
CA ALA A 414 41.33 -34.94 31.16
C ALA A 414 42.26 -33.71 31.32
N GLN A 415 43.53 -34.00 31.59
CA GLN A 415 44.61 -33.09 31.96
C GLN A 415 45.08 -32.17 30.82
N PRO A 416 45.82 -31.08 31.14
CA PRO A 416 46.22 -30.06 30.19
C PRO A 416 47.60 -30.36 29.60
N ASP A 417 47.70 -30.39 28.27
CA ASP A 417 48.97 -30.20 27.58
C ASP A 417 49.02 -28.81 26.96
N GLY A 418 50.03 -28.07 27.38
CA GLY A 418 50.27 -26.70 26.97
C GLY A 418 50.84 -26.59 25.57
N THR A 419 50.55 -25.47 24.92
CA THR A 419 51.53 -24.70 24.12
C THR A 419 50.89 -23.37 23.72
N ARG A 420 51.45 -22.27 24.22
CA ARG A 420 51.28 -20.91 23.65
C ARG A 420 52.12 -20.82 22.36
N PRO A 421 51.71 -20.00 21.38
CA PRO A 421 52.47 -18.76 21.22
C PRO A 421 51.69 -17.51 20.76
N ARG A 422 52.15 -16.40 21.34
CA ARG A 422 52.45 -15.06 20.81
C ARG A 422 51.47 -14.27 19.90
N ARG A 423 51.14 -13.10 20.46
CA ARG A 423 50.80 -11.81 19.85
C ARG A 423 51.58 -11.51 18.55
N GLY A 424 50.86 -10.94 17.59
CA GLY A 424 51.40 -10.11 16.51
C GLY A 424 50.34 -9.16 15.97
N THR A 425 50.35 -7.91 16.44
CA THR A 425 49.84 -6.75 15.70
C THR A 425 50.95 -6.23 14.79
N PRO A 426 50.64 -5.73 13.58
CA PRO A 426 50.90 -4.30 13.40
C PRO A 426 49.87 -3.53 12.56
N SER A 427 49.81 -2.26 12.92
CA SER A 427 49.20 -1.12 12.23
C SER A 427 49.65 -0.94 10.78
N THR A 428 48.76 -0.43 9.92
CA THR A 428 49.13 0.60 8.93
C THR A 428 47.97 1.57 8.64
N ARG A 429 48.14 2.76 9.20
CA ARG A 429 47.79 4.10 8.72
C ARG A 429 47.54 4.16 7.19
N ARG A 430 46.38 4.65 6.75
CA ARG A 430 46.21 5.28 5.43
C ARG A 430 45.61 6.67 5.56
N SER A 431 46.33 7.59 4.94
CA SER A 431 46.20 9.03 4.86
C SER A 431 45.05 9.47 3.95
N ARG A 432 44.34 10.52 4.40
CA ARG A 432 43.46 11.37 3.59
C ARG A 432 44.25 12.07 2.48
N PRO A 433 43.69 12.28 1.27
CA PRO A 433 44.10 13.35 0.39
C PRO A 433 43.26 14.62 0.62
N ALA A 434 43.92 15.73 0.39
CA ALA A 434 43.53 17.10 0.64
C ALA A 434 42.55 17.67 -0.40
N SER A 435 41.73 18.61 0.03
CA SER A 435 40.94 19.52 -0.81
C SER A 435 41.82 20.55 -1.51
N PRO A 436 41.53 20.96 -2.75
CA PRO A 436 42.08 22.19 -3.32
C PRO A 436 41.21 23.42 -2.94
N PRO A 437 41.79 24.64 -2.92
CA PRO A 437 41.13 25.83 -2.41
C PRO A 437 40.71 26.83 -3.51
N PHE A 438 39.84 27.78 -3.10
CA PHE A 438 39.53 29.10 -3.67
C PHE A 438 39.08 29.22 -5.14
N ASP A 439 37.89 29.82 -5.36
CA ASP A 439 37.89 31.17 -5.93
C ASP A 439 36.62 31.96 -5.59
N THR A 440 36.82 33.17 -5.09
CA THR A 440 35.79 34.17 -4.74
C THR A 440 35.90 35.33 -5.73
N GLY A 441 34.95 35.42 -6.65
CA GLY A 441 34.84 36.54 -7.59
C GLY A 441 33.55 37.32 -7.37
N ALA A 442 33.66 38.46 -6.69
CA ALA A 442 32.63 39.49 -6.60
C ALA A 442 32.63 40.39 -7.85
N GLY A 443 31.47 40.90 -8.25
CA GLY A 443 31.38 42.00 -9.22
C GLY A 443 29.95 42.30 -9.70
N PRO A 444 29.35 43.46 -9.34
CA PRO A 444 27.95 43.78 -9.62
C PRO A 444 27.79 44.57 -10.93
N SER A 445 26.69 44.34 -11.65
CA SER A 445 26.25 45.24 -12.73
C SER A 445 24.85 45.80 -12.45
N ARG A 446 24.86 47.13 -12.22
CA ARG A 446 23.70 48.02 -12.24
C ARG A 446 23.17 48.18 -13.66
N ARG A 447 21.83 48.29 -13.79
CA ARG A 447 21.01 49.12 -14.71
C ARG A 447 19.71 48.37 -14.97
N ALA A 448 18.54 48.99 -15.14
CA ALA A 448 18.06 50.34 -14.96
C ALA A 448 16.52 50.23 -14.99
N HIS A 449 15.85 51.19 -14.34
CA HIS A 449 14.43 51.49 -14.51
C HIS A 449 13.93 51.34 -15.96
N ARG A 450 12.73 50.76 -16.10
CA ARG A 450 11.70 51.23 -17.03
C ARG A 450 10.31 50.74 -16.60
N ASP A 451 9.50 51.66 -16.10
CA ASP A 451 8.05 51.61 -16.29
C ASP A 451 7.72 51.63 -17.79
N PRO A 452 6.58 51.04 -18.19
CA PRO A 452 5.52 51.93 -18.65
C PRO A 452 4.11 51.48 -18.24
N SER A 453 3.34 52.46 -17.76
CA SER A 453 1.87 52.49 -17.93
C SER A 453 1.54 52.86 -19.38
N ALA A 454 0.64 52.11 -20.04
CA ALA A 454 -0.45 52.66 -20.86
C ALA A 454 -1.27 51.56 -21.56
N ALA A 455 -2.58 51.57 -21.28
CA ALA A 455 -3.70 51.40 -22.19
C ALA A 455 -3.63 50.38 -23.36
N ALA A 456 -4.49 49.37 -23.30
CA ALA A 456 -5.01 48.72 -24.49
C ALA A 456 -6.51 48.45 -24.35
N ALA A 457 -7.28 49.07 -25.25
CA ALA A 457 -8.70 48.92 -25.46
C ALA A 457 -9.07 47.48 -25.85
N GLY A 458 -10.18 46.97 -25.32
CA GLY A 458 -10.76 45.69 -25.72
C GLY A 458 -11.62 45.85 -26.99
N PRO A 459 -11.57 44.90 -27.94
CA PRO A 459 -12.43 44.95 -29.13
C PRO A 459 -13.80 44.31 -28.87
N ASP A 460 -14.81 44.99 -29.41
CA ASP A 460 -16.18 44.52 -29.62
C ASP A 460 -16.25 43.13 -30.24
N ARG A 461 -17.07 42.25 -29.64
CA ARG A 461 -17.55 41.00 -30.27
C ARG A 461 -18.97 41.22 -30.81
N PRO A 462 -19.22 41.03 -32.12
CA PRO A 462 -20.57 41.02 -32.64
C PRO A 462 -21.30 39.72 -32.30
N ARG A 463 -22.50 39.84 -31.73
CA ARG A 463 -23.51 38.77 -31.64
C ARG A 463 -24.05 38.48 -33.04
N ALA A 464 -23.70 37.33 -33.60
CA ALA A 464 -24.40 36.76 -34.75
C ALA A 464 -25.39 35.69 -34.28
N SER A 465 -26.66 36.05 -34.31
CA SER A 465 -27.81 35.15 -34.29
C SER A 465 -27.90 34.39 -35.62
N ARG A 466 -28.10 33.06 -35.59
CA ARG A 466 -28.87 32.33 -36.61
C ARG A 466 -29.25 30.94 -36.12
N ARG A 467 -30.55 30.75 -35.85
CA ARG A 467 -31.25 29.46 -35.93
C ARG A 467 -31.29 29.01 -37.39
N PRO A 468 -31.40 27.70 -37.63
CA PRO A 468 -32.32 27.21 -38.65
C PRO A 468 -33.37 26.29 -38.03
N ALA A 469 -34.63 26.63 -38.31
CA ALA A 469 -35.73 25.67 -38.32
C ALA A 469 -35.72 24.94 -39.67
N GLY A 470 -36.15 23.68 -39.68
CA GLY A 470 -36.50 22.98 -40.92
C GLY A 470 -36.20 21.48 -40.89
N GLN A 471 -37.11 20.70 -40.30
CA GLN A 471 -37.57 19.46 -40.93
C GLN A 471 -38.75 19.84 -41.85
N PRO A 472 -38.88 19.21 -43.03
CA PRO A 472 -39.75 18.04 -43.11
C PRO A 472 -39.23 16.89 -44.01
N GLU A 473 -39.90 15.75 -43.80
CA GLU A 473 -39.82 14.40 -44.42
C GLU A 473 -38.68 13.48 -44.00
#